data_AF-A0A171BX30-F1
#
_entry.id   AF-A0A171BX30-F1
#
_cell.length_a   1.000
_cell.length_b   1.000
_cell.length_c   1.000
_cell.angle_alpha   90.00
_cell.angle_beta   90.00
_cell.angle_gamma   90.00
#
_symmetry.space_group_name_H-M   'P 1'
#
loop_
_entity.id
_entity.type
_entity.pdbx_description
1 polymer ?
#
loop_
_entity_poly.entity_id
_entity_poly.type
_entity_poly.pdbx_seq_one_letter_code
_entity_poly.pdbx_strand_id
1 'polypeptide(L)'
;MFRCTSILGGPRADVRLAEEHRATGRLIVDGGLSHTFLRNGWCTENCTQQVPVQPEHGVLGSAGDGRAGAAPRADYAGAAAVVLTTEDHDDTAHELSGDQPFTLAEYAAELARHSGRPVAYHDLPAGQFLQALVKAGVPVPTPRSSSTSASTPSVRHCSPAAAGTSHACSAGPRSRSPTPSRLP
;
A
#
# COMPACT_ATOMS: atom_id res chain seq x y z
N MET A 1 -23.58 0.69 12.99
CA MET A 1 -22.67 0.13 11.97
C MET A 1 -21.56 1.14 11.70
N PHE A 2 -20.29 0.76 11.91
CA PHE A 2 -19.13 1.63 11.74
C PHE A 2 -18.43 1.32 10.40
N ARG A 3 -18.18 2.32 9.57
CA ARG A 3 -17.50 2.13 8.28
C ARG A 3 -16.21 2.93 8.27
N CYS A 4 -15.09 2.25 8.07
CA CYS A 4 -13.78 2.83 8.27
C CYS A 4 -12.88 2.57 7.07
N THR A 5 -12.18 3.61 6.63
CA THR A 5 -11.08 3.44 5.70
C THR A 5 -9.92 2.71 6.40
N SER A 6 -9.36 1.73 5.71
CA SER A 6 -8.24 0.92 6.14
C SER A 6 -7.21 0.83 5.01
N ILE A 7 -6.17 0.03 5.18
CA ILE A 7 -5.06 -0.06 4.24
C ILE A 7 -5.06 -1.37 3.46
N LEU A 8 -4.80 -1.28 2.15
CA LEU A 8 -4.66 -2.45 1.27
C LEU A 8 -3.63 -3.45 1.81
N GLY A 9 -3.97 -4.74 1.77
CA GLY A 9 -3.16 -5.84 2.29
C GLY A 9 -3.36 -6.11 3.79
N GLY A 10 -4.12 -5.26 4.49
CA GLY A 10 -4.60 -5.48 5.84
C GLY A 10 -3.51 -5.92 6.83
N PRO A 11 -3.65 -7.09 7.49
CA PRO A 11 -2.64 -7.57 8.44
C PRO A 11 -1.23 -7.73 7.85
N ARG A 12 -1.10 -7.93 6.53
CA ARG A 12 0.19 -8.17 5.86
C ARG A 12 0.82 -6.90 5.28
N ALA A 13 0.14 -5.76 5.34
CA ALA A 13 0.64 -4.51 4.78
C ALA A 13 1.92 -4.04 5.50
N ASP A 14 3.03 -3.92 4.79
CA ASP A 14 4.35 -3.65 5.36
C ASP A 14 4.74 -2.16 5.30
N VAL A 15 3.79 -1.29 4.99
CA VAL A 15 3.97 0.16 5.01
C VAL A 15 3.74 0.73 6.40
N ARG A 16 4.50 1.77 6.77
CA ARG A 16 4.41 2.41 8.10
C ARG A 16 2.98 2.84 8.47
N LEU A 17 2.22 3.34 7.50
CA LEU A 17 0.83 3.77 7.69
C LEU A 17 -0.10 2.61 8.10
N ALA A 18 0.29 1.35 7.86
CA ALA A 18 -0.50 0.19 8.23
C ALA A 18 -0.58 -0.03 9.74
N GLU A 19 0.38 0.48 10.53
CA GLU A 19 0.33 0.37 11.98
C GLU A 19 -0.89 1.09 12.57
N GLU A 20 -1.11 2.34 12.15
CA GLU A 20 -2.23 3.17 12.62
C GLU A 20 -3.60 2.60 12.19
N HIS A 21 -3.69 2.09 10.97
CA HIS A 21 -4.91 1.44 10.48
C HIS A 21 -5.22 0.13 11.22
N ARG A 22 -4.20 -0.67 11.57
CA ARG A 22 -4.39 -1.87 12.40
C ARG A 22 -4.81 -1.53 13.81
N ALA A 23 -4.21 -0.50 14.42
CA ALA A 23 -4.59 -0.05 15.75
C ALA A 23 -6.06 0.37 15.78
N THR A 24 -6.49 1.17 14.81
CA THR A 24 -7.90 1.57 14.65
C THR A 24 -8.82 0.37 14.44
N GLY A 25 -8.43 -0.56 13.56
CA GLY A 25 -9.21 -1.77 13.29
C GLY A 25 -9.39 -2.65 14.54
N ARG A 26 -8.36 -2.80 15.38
CA ARG A 26 -8.46 -3.51 16.66
C ARG A 26 -9.46 -2.85 17.60
N LEU A 27 -9.42 -1.52 17.75
CA LEU A 27 -10.35 -0.80 18.60
C LEU A 27 -11.82 -0.99 18.16
N ILE A 28 -12.09 -1.03 16.86
CA ILE A 28 -13.44 -1.26 16.32
C ILE A 28 -13.91 -2.69 16.62
N VAL A 29 -13.05 -3.68 16.36
CA VAL A 29 -13.36 -5.10 16.58
C VAL A 29 -13.53 -5.41 18.07
N ASP A 30 -12.58 -4.99 18.90
CA ASP A 30 -12.59 -5.22 20.35
C ASP A 30 -13.76 -4.49 21.04
N GLY A 31 -14.25 -3.40 20.42
CA GLY A 31 -15.43 -2.67 20.87
C GLY A 31 -16.77 -3.35 20.55
N GLY A 32 -16.78 -4.47 19.82
CA GLY A 32 -18.00 -5.21 19.46
C GLY A 32 -18.91 -4.46 18.48
N LEU A 33 -18.37 -3.50 17.71
CA LEU A 33 -19.12 -2.72 16.74
C LEU A 33 -19.23 -3.50 15.42
N SER A 34 -20.44 -3.67 14.88
CA SER A 34 -20.62 -4.14 13.50
C SER A 34 -19.91 -3.19 12.55
N HIS A 35 -19.06 -3.73 11.67
CA HIS A 35 -18.10 -2.90 10.94
C HIS A 35 -17.91 -3.32 9.48
N THR A 36 -17.45 -2.36 8.67
CA THR A 36 -16.90 -2.64 7.34
C THR A 36 -15.55 -1.94 7.19
N PHE A 37 -14.53 -2.67 6.75
CA PHE A 37 -13.23 -2.10 6.42
C PHE A 37 -13.09 -1.88 4.90
N LEU A 38 -12.86 -0.63 4.51
CA LEU A 38 -12.55 -0.25 3.12
C LEU A 38 -11.03 -0.10 3.00
N ARG A 39 -10.34 -1.17 2.63
CA ARG A 39 -8.87 -1.21 2.52
C ARG A 39 -8.42 -0.60 1.20
N ASN A 40 -8.31 0.71 1.20
CA ASN A 40 -7.96 1.50 0.03
C ASN A 40 -6.49 1.29 -0.32
N GLY A 41 -6.23 1.12 -1.61
CA GLY A 41 -4.92 1.14 -2.22
C GLY A 41 -4.38 2.55 -2.40
N TRP A 42 -3.47 2.68 -3.37
CA TRP A 42 -2.79 3.95 -3.63
C TRP A 42 -3.68 4.90 -4.44
N CYS A 43 -3.74 6.18 -4.05
CA CYS A 43 -4.47 7.17 -4.84
C CYS A 43 -3.63 7.60 -6.05
N THR A 44 -4.19 7.56 -7.25
CA THR A 44 -3.51 8.00 -8.49
C THR A 44 -2.99 9.43 -8.39
N GLU A 45 -3.69 10.28 -7.63
CA GLU A 45 -3.32 11.66 -7.38
C GLU A 45 -2.00 11.81 -6.64
N ASN A 46 -1.58 10.82 -5.85
CA ASN A 46 -0.26 10.83 -5.21
C ASN A 46 0.86 10.78 -6.27
N CYS A 47 0.61 10.19 -7.44
CA CYS A 47 1.51 10.22 -8.58
C CYS A 47 1.34 11.53 -9.37
N THR A 48 0.10 11.90 -9.72
CA THR A 48 -0.15 13.04 -10.61
C THR A 48 0.21 14.39 -10.01
N GLN A 49 0.25 14.53 -8.68
CA GLN A 49 0.72 15.73 -7.99
C GLN A 49 2.16 16.13 -8.38
N GLN A 50 2.99 15.18 -8.80
CA GLN A 50 4.38 15.42 -9.18
C GLN A 50 4.58 15.61 -10.70
N VAL A 51 3.52 15.43 -11.50
CA VAL A 51 3.57 15.58 -12.97
C VAL A 51 4.12 16.94 -13.43
N PRO A 52 3.88 18.08 -12.75
CA PRO A 52 4.43 19.35 -13.20
C PRO A 52 5.98 19.41 -13.20
N VAL A 53 6.67 18.64 -12.36
CA VAL A 53 8.14 18.70 -12.20
C VAL A 53 8.87 17.50 -12.78
N GLN A 54 8.20 16.37 -12.95
CA GLN A 54 8.80 15.11 -13.39
C GLN A 54 9.27 15.10 -14.86
N PRO A 55 8.65 15.81 -15.82
CA PRO A 55 9.19 15.93 -17.17
C PRO A 55 10.54 16.64 -17.26
N GLU A 56 10.91 17.38 -16.22
CA GLU A 56 12.19 18.10 -16.13
C GLU A 56 13.24 17.32 -15.36
N HIS A 57 12.83 16.62 -14.29
CA HIS A 57 13.75 16.00 -13.33
C HIS A 57 13.72 14.47 -13.31
N GLY A 58 12.83 13.85 -14.10
CA GLY A 58 12.56 12.43 -14.02
C GLY A 58 11.65 12.06 -12.84
N VAL A 59 11.30 10.77 -12.77
CA VAL A 59 10.55 10.18 -11.66
C VAL A 59 11.57 9.59 -10.68
N LEU A 60 11.63 10.10 -9.46
CA LEU A 60 12.45 9.53 -8.38
C LEU A 60 11.61 8.57 -7.53
N GLY A 61 12.19 7.43 -7.15
CA GLY A 61 11.53 6.48 -6.24
C GLY A 61 12.48 5.49 -5.60
N SER A 62 11.93 4.57 -4.83
CA SER A 62 12.63 3.45 -4.19
C SER A 62 11.72 2.21 -4.19
N ALA A 63 10.98 2.02 -5.28
CA ALA A 63 9.98 0.96 -5.39
C ALA A 63 10.48 -0.28 -6.16
N GLY A 64 11.64 -0.21 -6.82
CA GLY A 64 12.11 -1.25 -7.73
C GLY A 64 11.02 -1.63 -8.75
N ASP A 65 10.78 -2.94 -8.87
CA ASP A 65 9.73 -3.52 -9.73
C ASP A 65 8.36 -3.63 -9.03
N GLY A 66 8.19 -3.01 -7.86
CA GLY A 66 6.93 -3.02 -7.13
C GLY A 66 5.81 -2.41 -7.96
N ARG A 67 4.66 -3.11 -8.06
CA ARG A 67 3.49 -2.61 -8.79
C ARG A 67 2.46 -1.99 -7.84
N ALA A 68 2.01 -0.79 -8.16
CA ALA A 68 0.98 -0.08 -7.42
C ALA A 68 -0.39 -0.28 -8.10
N GLY A 69 -1.33 -0.91 -7.41
CA GLY A 69 -2.74 -0.94 -7.80
C GLY A 69 -3.42 0.38 -7.43
N ALA A 70 -3.16 1.43 -8.21
CA ALA A 70 -3.66 2.76 -7.91
C ALA A 70 -5.02 3.04 -8.57
N ALA A 71 -5.89 3.75 -7.86
CA ALA A 71 -7.17 4.25 -8.36
C ALA A 71 -7.37 5.72 -7.95
N PRO A 72 -8.16 6.52 -8.70
CA PRO A 72 -8.48 7.88 -8.29
C PRO A 72 -9.30 7.89 -6.99
N ARG A 73 -9.19 8.96 -6.21
CA ARG A 73 -9.98 9.13 -4.97
C ARG A 73 -11.48 9.06 -5.22
N ALA A 74 -11.94 9.46 -6.40
CA ALA A 74 -13.34 9.37 -6.81
C ALA A 74 -13.87 7.92 -6.76
N ASP A 75 -13.05 6.94 -7.17
CA ASP A 75 -13.45 5.52 -7.18
C ASP A 75 -13.53 4.96 -5.77
N TYR A 76 -12.55 5.31 -4.91
CA TYR A 76 -12.61 4.96 -3.49
C TYR A 76 -13.81 5.60 -2.78
N ALA A 77 -14.14 6.85 -3.12
CA ALA A 77 -15.32 7.53 -2.60
C ALA A 77 -16.61 6.87 -3.11
N GLY A 78 -16.65 6.45 -4.38
CA GLY A 78 -17.76 5.71 -4.97
C GLY A 78 -17.97 4.37 -4.25
N ALA A 79 -16.91 3.59 -4.03
CA ALA A 79 -16.97 2.35 -3.27
C ALA A 79 -17.46 2.58 -1.83
N ALA A 80 -16.98 3.63 -1.17
CA ALA A 80 -17.46 4.00 0.16
C ALA A 80 -18.95 4.36 0.16
N ALA A 81 -19.43 5.09 -0.87
CA ALA A 81 -20.82 5.48 -1.03
C ALA A 81 -21.75 4.30 -1.34
N VAL A 82 -21.28 3.31 -2.12
CA VAL A 82 -22.00 2.04 -2.31
C VAL A 82 -22.11 1.33 -0.98
N VAL A 83 -20.97 1.07 -0.34
CA VAL A 83 -20.92 0.36 0.94
C VAL A 83 -21.85 1.05 1.93
N LEU A 84 -21.58 2.31 2.32
CA LEU A 84 -22.60 3.37 2.34
C LEU A 84 -24.09 3.06 2.57
N THR A 85 -24.68 2.67 1.45
CA THR A 85 -26.10 2.80 1.10
C THR A 85 -26.72 1.46 0.73
N THR A 86 -25.90 0.40 0.63
CA THR A 86 -26.35 -0.97 0.37
C THR A 86 -26.15 -1.87 1.59
N GLU A 87 -26.90 -2.97 1.62
CA GLU A 87 -26.83 -4.01 2.64
C GLU A 87 -25.67 -5.01 2.35
N ASP A 88 -25.55 -6.07 3.14
CA ASP A 88 -24.59 -7.18 2.95
C ASP A 88 -23.10 -6.79 3.00
N HIS A 89 -22.78 -5.78 3.82
CA HIS A 89 -21.39 -5.36 4.06
C HIS A 89 -20.95 -5.49 5.52
N ASP A 90 -21.81 -6.02 6.39
CA ASP A 90 -21.50 -6.20 7.81
C ASP A 90 -20.38 -7.22 8.03
N ASP A 91 -19.45 -6.85 8.91
CA ASP A 91 -18.28 -7.61 9.30
C ASP A 91 -17.41 -8.09 8.12
N THR A 92 -17.40 -7.26 7.06
CA THR A 92 -16.60 -7.50 5.84
C THR A 92 -15.40 -6.56 5.72
N ALA A 93 -14.40 -7.00 4.94
CA ALA A 93 -13.27 -6.18 4.55
C ALA A 93 -13.11 -6.23 3.02
N HIS A 94 -13.15 -5.07 2.38
CA HIS A 94 -12.99 -4.90 0.93
C HIS A 94 -11.58 -4.43 0.63
N GLU A 95 -10.83 -5.17 -0.19
CA GLU A 95 -9.52 -4.75 -0.71
C GLU A 95 -9.76 -3.98 -2.01
N LEU A 96 -9.51 -2.67 -2.00
CA LEU A 96 -9.86 -1.76 -3.09
C LEU A 96 -8.60 -1.25 -3.79
N SER A 97 -8.44 -1.55 -5.07
CA SER A 97 -7.33 -1.10 -5.91
C SER A 97 -7.78 -0.86 -7.34
N GLY A 98 -6.96 -0.18 -8.14
CA GLY A 98 -7.18 -0.14 -9.58
C GLY A 98 -6.99 -1.51 -10.22
N ASP A 99 -7.69 -1.76 -11.33
CA ASP A 99 -7.67 -3.04 -12.06
C ASP A 99 -6.31 -3.34 -12.69
N GLN A 100 -5.56 -2.30 -13.04
CA GLN A 100 -4.28 -2.40 -13.74
C GLN A 100 -3.16 -1.85 -12.86
N PRO A 101 -2.46 -2.71 -12.11
CA PRO A 101 -1.32 -2.29 -11.32
C PRO A 101 -0.13 -1.98 -12.21
N PHE A 102 0.61 -0.90 -11.92
CA PHE A 102 1.75 -0.45 -12.72
C PHE A 102 3.02 -0.21 -11.89
N THR A 103 4.19 -0.31 -12.53
CA THR A 103 5.48 0.08 -11.94
C THR A 103 5.76 1.56 -12.13
N LEU A 104 6.68 2.13 -11.33
CA LEU A 104 7.11 3.52 -11.54
C LEU A 104 7.83 3.72 -12.88
N ALA A 105 8.43 2.67 -13.44
CA ALA A 105 9.00 2.69 -14.78
C ALA A 105 7.92 2.79 -15.87
N GLU A 106 6.83 2.01 -15.76
CA GLU A 106 5.67 2.09 -16.66
C GLU A 106 5.00 3.48 -16.55
N TYR A 107 4.88 4.03 -15.34
CA TYR A 107 4.41 5.40 -15.12
C TYR A 107 5.30 6.46 -15.78
N ALA A 108 6.63 6.35 -15.65
CA ALA A 108 7.56 7.28 -16.29
C ALA A 108 7.45 7.21 -17.82
N ALA A 109 7.24 6.01 -18.39
CA ALA A 109 7.01 5.83 -19.82
C ALA A 109 5.72 6.51 -20.29
N GLU A 110 4.62 6.38 -19.54
CA GLU A 110 3.37 7.09 -19.85
C GLU A 110 3.52 8.60 -19.76
N LEU A 111 4.27 9.10 -18.76
CA LEU A 111 4.55 10.51 -18.63
C LEU A 111 5.40 11.04 -19.81
N ALA A 112 6.39 10.28 -20.26
CA ALA A 112 7.18 10.62 -21.44
C ALA A 112 6.30 10.70 -22.70
N ARG A 113 5.42 9.71 -22.89
CA ARG A 113 4.48 9.64 -24.01
C ARG A 113 3.55 10.86 -24.07
N HIS A 114 3.03 11.29 -22.93
CA HIS A 114 2.09 12.41 -22.85
C HIS A 114 2.75 13.79 -22.84
N SER A 115 3.96 13.91 -22.29
CA SER A 115 4.69 15.18 -22.25
C SER A 115 5.49 15.48 -23.51
N GLY A 116 5.73 14.47 -24.37
CA GLY A 116 6.60 14.59 -25.54
C GLY A 116 8.08 14.78 -25.19
N ARG A 117 8.46 14.54 -23.93
CA ARG A 117 9.82 14.70 -23.41
C ARG A 117 10.34 13.36 -22.89
N PRO A 118 11.65 13.09 -22.96
CA PRO A 118 12.21 11.90 -22.33
C PRO A 118 12.09 12.02 -20.81
N VAL A 119 11.44 11.04 -20.18
CA VAL A 119 11.29 10.95 -18.72
C VAL A 119 11.79 9.58 -18.27
N ALA A 120 12.79 9.57 -17.39
CA ALA A 120 13.35 8.34 -16.82
C ALA A 120 12.82 8.10 -15.40
N TYR A 121 12.72 6.82 -15.03
CA TYR A 121 12.58 6.42 -13.64
C TYR A 121 13.98 6.20 -13.04
N HIS A 122 14.25 6.88 -11.93
CA HIS A 122 15.46 6.72 -11.15
C HIS A 122 15.13 5.98 -9.85
N ASP A 123 15.35 4.66 -9.86
CA ASP A 123 15.24 3.82 -8.68
C ASP A 123 16.45 4.03 -7.77
N LEU A 124 16.20 4.60 -6.59
CA LEU A 124 17.23 4.90 -5.60
C LEU A 124 17.06 3.98 -4.40
N PRO A 125 18.15 3.59 -3.72
CA PRO A 125 18.04 2.99 -2.39
C PRO A 125 17.24 3.90 -1.45
N ALA A 126 16.37 3.33 -0.60
CA ALA A 126 15.45 4.08 0.25
C ALA A 126 16.11 5.22 1.05
N GLY A 127 17.33 5.01 1.55
CA GLY A 127 18.10 6.04 2.26
C GLY A 127 18.47 7.23 1.36
N GLN A 128 18.84 6.99 0.10
CA GLN A 128 19.17 8.05 -0.86
C GLN A 128 17.91 8.77 -1.34
N PHE A 129 16.82 8.04 -1.55
CA PHE A 129 15.52 8.64 -1.87
C PHE A 129 15.04 9.59 -0.77
N LEU A 130 15.14 9.17 0.51
CA LEU A 130 14.84 10.03 1.65
C LEU A 130 15.70 11.30 1.64
N GLN A 131 17.01 11.18 1.43
CA GLN A 131 17.91 12.34 1.35
C GLN A 131 17.54 13.29 0.21
N ALA A 132 17.11 12.75 -0.95
CA ALA A 132 16.62 13.57 -2.06
C ALA A 132 15.35 14.35 -1.68
N LEU A 133 14.40 13.71 -0.98
CA LEU A 133 13.19 14.37 -0.48
C LEU A 133 13.51 15.46 0.54
N VAL A 134 14.44 15.21 1.48
CA VAL A 134 14.88 16.22 2.46
C VAL A 134 15.47 17.45 1.75
N LYS A 135 16.34 17.23 0.76
CA LYS A 135 16.94 18.32 -0.04
C LYS A 135 15.89 19.09 -0.84
N ALA A 136 14.82 18.44 -1.27
CA ALA A 136 13.67 19.06 -1.92
C ALA A 136 12.73 19.80 -0.94
N GLY A 137 13.07 19.87 0.35
CA GLY A 137 12.29 20.59 1.37
C GLY A 137 11.11 19.80 1.94
N VAL A 138 11.01 18.50 1.65
CA VAL A 138 9.98 17.65 2.27
C VAL A 138 10.32 17.45 3.74
N PRO A 139 9.42 17.81 4.68
CA PRO A 139 9.65 17.62 6.10
C PRO A 139 9.85 16.14 6.41
N VAL A 140 10.96 15.80 7.07
CA VAL A 140 11.14 14.46 7.60
C VAL A 140 10.29 14.30 8.86
N PRO A 141 9.64 13.15 9.06
CA PRO A 141 9.00 12.85 10.33
C PRO A 141 10.08 12.92 11.43
N THR A 142 9.93 13.87 12.34
CA THR A 142 10.74 13.89 13.56
C THR A 142 10.47 12.57 14.29
N PRO A 143 11.51 11.80 14.67
CA PRO A 143 11.29 10.60 15.45
C PRO A 143 10.65 11.02 16.78
N ARG A 144 9.39 10.61 17.00
CA ARG A 144 8.81 10.62 18.34
C ARG A 144 9.66 9.65 19.15
N SER A 145 10.29 10.15 20.20
CA SER A 145 11.28 9.40 20.99
C SER A 145 10.66 8.14 21.62
N SER A 146 10.79 7.01 20.95
CA SER A 146 10.89 5.66 21.54
C SER A 146 11.28 4.66 20.45
N SER A 147 12.54 4.21 20.51
CA SER A 147 13.12 3.00 19.90
C SER A 147 12.24 2.22 18.90
N THR A 148 12.52 2.29 17.59
CA THR A 148 12.17 1.18 16.67
C THR A 148 13.12 1.16 15.47
N SER A 149 13.67 -0.03 15.22
CA SER A 149 14.53 -0.42 14.09
C SER A 149 13.90 -0.05 12.74
N ALA A 150 14.67 0.63 11.89
CA ALA A 150 14.33 0.85 10.49
C ALA A 150 14.36 -0.50 9.74
N SER A 151 13.19 -1.01 9.35
CA SER A 151 13.07 -2.09 8.39
C SER A 151 12.46 -1.55 7.10
N THR A 152 13.19 -1.74 6.01
CA THR A 152 12.80 -1.38 4.64
C THR A 152 11.56 -2.16 4.22
N PRO A 153 10.50 -1.52 3.68
CA PRO A 153 9.36 -2.24 3.13
C PRO A 153 9.76 -2.91 1.81
N SER A 154 9.38 -4.18 1.67
CA SER A 154 9.43 -4.95 0.44
C SER A 154 8.03 -5.50 0.25
N VAL A 155 7.21 -4.76 -0.49
CA VAL A 155 5.87 -5.22 -0.89
C VAL A 155 6.07 -6.41 -1.83
N ARG A 156 6.06 -7.63 -1.29
CA ARG A 156 5.88 -8.83 -2.09
C ARG A 156 4.40 -8.97 -2.42
N HIS A 157 4.10 -9.05 -3.71
CA HIS A 157 2.74 -9.18 -4.24
C HIS A 157 1.95 -10.31 -3.57
N CYS A 158 0.69 -10.02 -3.27
CA CYS A 158 -0.36 -11.02 -3.19
C CYS A 158 -1.01 -11.11 -4.58
N SER A 159 -0.97 -12.29 -5.21
CA SER A 159 -1.62 -12.53 -6.51
C SER A 159 -3.14 -12.32 -6.41
N PRO A 160 -3.82 -11.80 -7.44
CA PRO A 160 -5.27 -11.77 -7.48
C PRO A 160 -5.77 -13.19 -7.76
N ALA A 161 -6.27 -13.88 -6.72
CA ALA A 161 -7.15 -15.01 -6.93
C ALA A 161 -8.54 -14.45 -7.28
N ALA A 162 -9.06 -14.94 -8.41
CA ALA A 162 -10.31 -14.57 -9.07
C ALA A 162 -11.44 -14.17 -8.11
N ALA A 163 -12.10 -13.06 -8.44
CA ALA A 163 -13.45 -12.78 -8.00
C ALA A 163 -14.35 -13.98 -8.37
N GLY A 164 -14.92 -14.63 -7.36
CA GLY A 164 -15.91 -15.69 -7.54
C GLY A 164 -15.64 -16.90 -6.67
N THR A 165 -16.55 -17.12 -5.72
CA THR A 165 -16.68 -18.27 -4.80
C THR A 165 -15.81 -18.26 -3.54
N SER A 166 -16.49 -18.07 -2.41
CA SER A 166 -16.02 -18.34 -1.05
C SER A 166 -15.41 -19.73 -0.97
N HIS A 167 -14.10 -19.86 -0.73
CA HIS A 167 -13.49 -21.03 -0.11
C HIS A 167 -12.30 -20.58 0.76
N ALA A 168 -12.37 -20.96 2.03
CA ALA A 168 -11.36 -20.70 3.05
C ALA A 168 -10.00 -21.29 2.66
N CYS A 169 -8.94 -20.48 2.65
CA CYS A 169 -7.58 -21.00 2.58
C CYS A 169 -7.17 -21.59 3.95
N SER A 170 -7.24 -22.91 4.06
CA SER A 170 -6.61 -23.71 5.10
C SER A 170 -5.09 -23.50 5.13
N ALA A 171 -4.53 -23.27 6.32
CA ALA A 171 -3.10 -23.19 6.55
C ALA A 171 -2.41 -24.56 6.31
N GLY A 172 -1.53 -24.63 5.30
CA GLY A 172 -0.61 -25.75 5.11
C GLY A 172 0.51 -25.76 6.18
N PRO A 173 1.14 -26.92 6.45
CA PRO A 173 1.90 -27.16 7.67
C PRO A 173 3.23 -26.39 7.70
N ARG A 174 3.54 -25.81 8.86
CA ARG A 174 4.83 -25.16 9.15
C ARG A 174 5.92 -26.23 9.20
N SER A 175 6.87 -26.19 8.28
CA SER A 175 8.12 -26.95 8.38
C SER A 175 8.95 -26.40 9.56
N ARG A 176 9.13 -27.22 10.60
CA ARG A 176 10.11 -26.96 11.67
C ARG A 176 11.49 -27.38 11.18
N SER A 177 12.45 -26.46 11.15
CA SER A 177 13.87 -26.78 11.03
C SER A 177 14.43 -27.33 12.36
N PRO A 178 15.38 -28.28 12.34
CA PRO A 178 15.82 -29.00 13.52
C PRO A 178 16.88 -28.26 14.34
N THR A 179 16.78 -28.37 15.66
CA THR A 179 17.74 -27.90 16.68
C THR A 179 19.11 -28.60 16.52
N PRO A 180 20.25 -27.91 16.65
CA PRO A 180 21.56 -28.58 16.59
C PRO A 180 21.81 -29.41 17.86
N SER A 181 22.15 -30.69 17.66
CA SER A 181 22.58 -31.61 18.71
C SER A 181 23.95 -31.21 19.26
N ARG A 182 24.05 -31.07 20.58
CA ARG A 182 25.32 -31.17 21.31
C ARG A 182 25.75 -32.63 21.34
N LEU A 183 27.03 -32.88 21.10
CA LEU A 183 27.73 -34.16 21.36
C LEU A 183 29.24 -33.87 21.44
N PRO A 184 30.02 -34.72 22.12
CA PRO A 184 29.80 -35.33 23.43
C PRO A 184 30.46 -34.54 24.58
#